data_AF-A0A8H7AG75-F1
#
_entry.id   AF-A0A8H7AG75-F1
#
_cell.length_a   1.000
_cell.length_b   1.000
_cell.length_c   1.000
_cell.angle_alpha   90.00
_cell.angle_beta   90.00
_cell.angle_gamma   90.00
#
_symmetry.space_group_name_H-M   'P 1'
#
loop_
_entity.id
_entity.type
_entity.pdbx_description
1 polymer ?
#
loop_
_entity_poly.entity_id
_entity_poly.type
_entity_poly.pdbx_seq_one_letter_code
_entity_poly.pdbx_strand_id
1 'polypeptide(L)'
;MEKYNLGITDSSLSTCKALLSLEQTIPNDSLFRDDVFEETCRRVQDRNEARVIRSISPYIVPSVEDLAILGATKLKCLIENVNEA
;
A
#
# COMPACT_ATOMS: atom_id res chain seq x y z
N MET A 1 -24.69 -0.74 9.28
CA MET A 1 -23.28 -0.66 9.69
C MET A 1 -23.24 -0.81 11.19
N GLU A 2 -22.69 -1.91 11.72
CA GLU A 2 -22.45 -2.01 13.16
C GLU A 2 -21.48 -0.90 13.58
N LYS A 3 -21.89 -0.09 14.55
CA LYS A 3 -20.97 0.85 15.21
C LYS A 3 -20.03 0.03 16.07
N TYR A 4 -18.79 -0.14 15.61
CA TYR A 4 -17.70 -0.53 16.49
C TYR A 4 -17.55 0.55 17.57
N ASN A 5 -17.96 0.23 18.80
CA ASN A 5 -17.95 1.16 19.94
C ASN A 5 -16.54 1.39 20.50
N LEU A 6 -15.58 0.53 20.17
CA LEU A 6 -14.17 0.81 20.41
C LEU A 6 -13.72 1.82 19.37
N GLY A 7 -13.61 3.09 19.78
CA GLY A 7 -12.91 4.11 19.00
C GLY A 7 -11.43 3.77 18.81
N ILE A 8 -10.66 4.74 18.32
CA ILE A 8 -9.20 4.57 18.16
C ILE A 8 -8.57 4.38 19.54
N THR A 9 -7.80 3.30 19.72
CA THR A 9 -7.06 3.08 20.97
C THR A 9 -5.95 4.12 21.14
N ASP A 10 -5.61 4.48 22.37
CA ASP A 10 -4.49 5.39 22.65
C ASP A 10 -3.17 4.90 22.05
N SER A 11 -2.98 3.57 21.98
CA SER A 11 -1.83 2.94 21.34
C SER A 11 -1.80 3.19 19.83
N SER A 12 -2.93 3.00 19.14
CA SER A 12 -3.06 3.31 17.72
C SER A 12 -2.82 4.80 17.46
N LEU A 13 -3.40 5.68 18.27
CA LEU A 13 -3.23 7.13 18.14
C LEU A 13 -1.77 7.54 18.33
N SER A 14 -1.09 6.99 19.34
CA SER A 14 0.32 7.26 19.63
C SER A 14 1.21 6.78 18.50
N THR A 15 0.93 5.59 17.94
CA THR A 15 1.64 5.05 16.78
C THR A 15 1.50 5.95 15.56
N CYS A 16 0.27 6.39 15.23
CA CYS A 16 0.04 7.32 14.13
C CYS A 16 0.78 8.65 14.33
N LYS A 17 0.77 9.22 15.54
CA LYS A 17 1.52 10.45 15.85
C LYS A 17 3.02 10.28 15.67
N ALA A 18 3.57 9.14 16.08
CA ALA A 18 4.98 8.83 15.89
C ALA A 18 5.33 8.73 14.40
N LEU A 19 4.52 8.01 13.61
CA LEU A 19 4.72 7.87 12.16
C LEU A 19 4.66 9.21 11.42
N LEU A 20 3.78 10.12 11.85
CA LEU A 20 3.64 11.46 11.28
C LEU A 20 4.77 12.42 11.68
N SER A 21 5.33 12.25 12.87
CA SER A 21 6.41 13.11 13.37
C SER A 21 7.79 12.66 12.87
N LEU A 22 7.94 11.38 12.53
CA LEU A 22 9.20 10.81 12.06
C LEU A 22 9.44 11.20 10.61
N GLU A 23 10.67 11.60 10.30
CA GLU A 23 11.09 11.79 8.91
C GLU A 23 11.10 10.43 8.20
N GLN A 24 10.20 10.25 7.23
CA GLN A 24 10.11 9.03 6.44
C GLN A 24 11.02 9.18 5.21
N THR A 25 12.01 8.30 5.07
CA THR A 25 12.84 8.27 3.87
C THR A 25 12.02 7.69 2.71
N ILE A 26 11.86 8.46 1.64
CA ILE A 26 11.18 7.97 0.44
C ILE A 26 12.16 7.08 -0.33
N PRO A 27 11.77 5.85 -0.72
CA PRO A 27 12.64 4.99 -1.51
C PRO A 27 13.01 5.63 -2.85
N ASN A 28 14.29 5.56 -3.22
CA ASN A 28 14.84 6.14 -4.46
C ASN A 28 14.27 5.52 -5.75
N ASP A 29 13.64 4.35 -5.64
CA ASP A 29 12.99 3.61 -6.71
C ASP A 29 11.46 3.72 -6.67
N SER A 30 10.90 4.47 -5.71
CA SER A 30 9.47 4.69 -5.59
C SER A 30 8.93 5.57 -6.71
N LEU A 31 7.80 5.16 -7.30
CA LEU A 31 7.02 6.00 -8.24
C LEU A 31 6.21 7.10 -7.54
N PHE A 32 6.25 7.15 -6.20
CA PHE A 32 5.56 8.13 -5.37
C PHE A 32 6.47 9.23 -4.84
N ARG A 33 7.69 9.37 -5.38
CA ARG A 33 8.53 10.53 -5.07
C ARG A 33 8.01 11.78 -5.75
N ASP A 34 8.20 12.93 -5.11
CA ASP A 34 7.69 14.22 -5.57
C ASP A 34 8.15 14.60 -6.99
N ASP A 35 9.36 14.20 -7.39
CA ASP A 35 9.94 14.51 -8.71
C ASP A 35 9.27 13.78 -9.88
N VAL A 36 8.67 12.61 -9.62
CA VAL A 36 8.05 11.75 -10.65
C VAL A 36 6.57 11.50 -10.44
N PHE A 37 6.02 11.88 -9.28
CA PHE A 37 4.64 11.57 -8.90
C PHE A 37 3.62 12.08 -9.92
N GLU A 38 3.81 13.29 -10.45
CA GLU A 38 2.91 13.86 -11.45
C GLU A 38 2.88 12.99 -12.72
N GLU A 39 4.02 12.51 -13.19
CA GLU A 39 4.12 11.62 -14.34
C GLU A 39 3.46 10.26 -14.05
N THR A 40 3.63 9.73 -12.84
CA THR A 40 2.94 8.52 -12.37
C THR A 40 1.42 8.70 -12.44
N CYS A 41 0.89 9.85 -12.03
CA CYS A 41 -0.53 10.18 -12.12
C CYS A 41 -1.01 10.28 -13.58
N ARG A 42 -0.28 10.98 -14.46
CA ARG A 42 -0.63 11.09 -15.90
C ARG A 42 -0.74 9.72 -16.57
N ARG A 43 0.11 8.76 -16.20
CA ARG A 43 0.09 7.39 -16.76
C ARG A 43 -1.24 6.67 -16.53
N VAL A 44 -1.92 6.97 -15.43
CA VAL A 44 -3.20 6.37 -15.04
C VAL A 44 -4.40 7.29 -15.21
N GLN A 45 -4.16 8.54 -15.61
CA GLN A 45 -5.21 9.51 -15.93
C GLN A 45 -6.09 8.97 -17.08
N ASP A 46 -7.41 9.14 -16.91
CA ASP A 46 -8.45 8.70 -17.86
C ASP A 46 -8.42 7.20 -18.19
N ARG A 47 -7.78 6.38 -17.34
CA ARG A 47 -7.78 4.93 -17.47
C ARG A 47 -8.89 4.32 -16.62
N ASN A 48 -9.38 3.16 -17.06
CA ASN A 48 -10.36 2.40 -16.29
C ASN A 48 -9.76 1.82 -15.01
N GLU A 49 -10.62 1.42 -14.08
CA GLU A 49 -10.22 0.89 -12.77
C GLU A 49 -9.24 -0.28 -12.87
N ALA A 50 -9.49 -1.23 -13.79
CA ALA A 50 -8.61 -2.37 -14.01
C ALA A 50 -7.18 -1.94 -14.37
N ARG A 51 -7.03 -0.91 -15.20
CA ARG A 51 -5.72 -0.36 -15.57
C ARG A 51 -5.06 0.38 -14.41
N VAL A 52 -5.83 1.11 -13.61
CA VAL A 52 -5.31 1.80 -12.40
C VAL A 52 -4.79 0.77 -11.40
N ILE A 53 -5.61 -0.23 -11.05
CA ILE A 53 -5.25 -1.30 -10.10
C ILE A 53 -3.97 -2.00 -10.57
N ARG A 54 -3.91 -2.45 -11.83
CA ARG A 54 -2.71 -3.12 -12.35
C ARG A 54 -1.46 -2.24 -12.32
N SER A 55 -1.61 -0.91 -12.48
CA SER A 55 -0.47 0.00 -12.63
C SER A 55 0.04 0.59 -11.32
N ILE A 56 -0.79 0.58 -10.26
CA ILE A 56 -0.51 1.25 -8.98
C ILE A 56 -0.46 0.25 -7.83
N SER A 57 -1.39 -0.72 -7.78
CA SER A 57 -1.51 -1.64 -6.64
C SER A 57 -0.20 -2.36 -6.28
N PRO A 58 0.61 -2.88 -7.23
CA PRO A 58 1.86 -3.55 -6.87
C PRO A 58 2.89 -2.68 -6.12
N TYR A 59 2.77 -1.35 -6.24
CA TYR A 59 3.66 -0.41 -5.56
C TYR A 59 3.16 0.00 -4.15
N ILE A 60 1.87 -0.19 -3.86
CA ILE A 60 1.26 0.11 -2.55
C ILE A 60 1.13 -1.17 -1.72
N VAL A 61 0.64 -2.22 -2.37
CA VAL A 61 0.42 -3.55 -1.81
C VAL A 61 1.20 -4.53 -2.69
N PRO A 62 2.49 -4.75 -2.41
CA PRO A 62 3.29 -5.72 -3.16
C PRO A 62 2.76 -7.13 -2.93
N SER A 63 2.95 -8.01 -3.92
CA SER A 63 2.46 -9.39 -3.81
C SER A 63 3.17 -10.13 -2.68
N VAL A 64 2.42 -10.53 -1.64
CA VAL A 64 2.92 -11.32 -0.52
C VAL A 64 3.40 -12.70 -0.97
N GLU A 65 2.77 -13.24 -2.02
CA GLU A 65 3.15 -14.52 -2.62
C GLU A 65 4.48 -14.39 -3.38
N ASP A 66 4.63 -13.36 -4.22
CA ASP A 66 5.91 -13.06 -4.87
C ASP A 66 7.02 -12.76 -3.85
N LEU A 67 6.73 -11.97 -2.82
CA LEU A 67 7.68 -11.67 -1.75
C LEU A 67 8.09 -12.95 -1.00
N ALA A 68 7.16 -13.87 -0.75
CA ALA A 68 7.46 -15.15 -0.13
C ALA A 68 8.38 -16.02 -1.01
N ILE A 69 8.19 -16.00 -2.34
CA ILE A 69 9.08 -16.64 -3.32
C ILE A 69 10.47 -16.00 -3.31
N LEU A 70 10.53 -14.67 -3.26
CA LEU A 70 11.78 -13.88 -3.24
C LEU A 70 12.54 -13.92 -1.90
N GLY A 71 12.06 -14.69 -0.92
CA GLY A 71 12.79 -15.00 0.32
C GLY A 71 12.16 -14.48 1.61
N ALA A 72 11.02 -13.77 1.54
CA ALA A 72 10.27 -13.37 2.72
C ALA A 72 9.45 -14.54 3.30
N THR A 73 10.14 -15.61 3.75
CA THR A 73 9.53 -16.89 4.13
C THR A 73 8.44 -16.80 5.20
N LYS A 74 8.48 -15.76 6.05
CA LYS A 74 7.43 -15.47 7.05
C LYS A 74 6.05 -15.18 6.43
N LEU A 75 5.99 -14.79 5.16
CA LEU A 75 4.75 -14.46 4.45
C LEU A 75 4.07 -15.68 3.81
N LYS A 76 4.70 -16.87 3.84
CA LYS A 76 4.13 -18.10 3.25
C LYS A 76 2.80 -18.55 3.87
N CYS A 77 2.44 -18.04 5.05
CA CYS A 77 1.15 -18.30 5.68
C CYS A 77 0.03 -17.40 5.16
N LEU A 78 0.35 -16.38 4.36
CA LEU A 78 -0.61 -15.48 3.75
C LEU A 78 -0.98 -15.99 2.36
N ILE A 79 -2.24 -15.76 1.98
CA ILE A 79 -2.76 -16.05 0.64
C ILE A 79 -3.31 -14.74 0.09
N GLU A 80 -2.98 -14.45 -1.16
CA GLU A 80 -3.57 -13.33 -1.87
C GLU A 80 -4.92 -13.71 -2.46
N ASN A 81 -5.90 -12.84 -2.26
CA ASN A 81 -7.23 -13.05 -2.80
C ASN A 81 -7.71 -11.74 -3.43
N VAL A 82 -8.22 -11.84 -4.65
CA VAL A 82 -8.89 -10.75 -5.35
C VAL A 82 -10.37 -11.09 -5.43
N ASN A 83 -11.24 -10.10 -5.58
CA ASN A 83 -12.66 -10.39 -5.75
C ASN A 83 -12.89 -11.08 -7.12
N GLU A 84 -12.81 -12.40 -7.13
CA GLU A 84 -13.06 -13.28 -8.27
C GLU A 84 -14.57 -13.40 -8.45
N ALA A 85 -15.15 -12.49 -9.23
CA ALA A 85 -16.55 -12.54 -9.65
C ALA A 85 -16.67 -12.98 -11.12
#